data_AF-A0A524NMC8-F1
#
_entry.id   AF-A0A524NMC8-F1
#
_cell.length_a   1.000
_cell.length_b   1.000
_cell.length_c   1.000
_cell.angle_alpha   90.00
_cell.angle_beta   90.00
_cell.angle_gamma   90.00
#
_symmetry.space_group_name_H-M   'P 1'
#
loop_
_entity.id
_entity.type
_entity.pdbx_description
1 polymer ?
#
loop_
_entity_poly.entity_id
_entity_poly.type
_entity_poly.pdbx_seq_one_letter_code
_entity_poly.pdbx_strand_id
1 'polypeptide(L)'
;MVKKTSKDDPLNLGNVSKRFNLSSNRAKGNIAKDRFAFDQTMQGHDCQKIRQDGDFVVQKRDFFGNKVGQPTTYEVKTGKTQLTEAQEKRHRQLGRNRYKIVRY
;
A
#
# COMPACT_ATOMS: atom_id res chain seq x y z
N MET A 1 -22.83 32.47 -8.25
CA MET A 1 -21.39 32.15 -8.12
C MET A 1 -21.02 31.18 -9.24
N VAL A 2 -20.40 31.67 -10.32
CA VAL A 2 -20.13 30.88 -11.53
C VAL A 2 -18.96 29.93 -11.25
N LYS A 3 -19.18 28.61 -11.35
CA LYS A 3 -18.12 27.60 -11.30
C LYS A 3 -17.23 27.80 -12.53
N LYS A 4 -16.02 28.35 -12.33
CA LYS A 4 -14.97 28.37 -13.35
C LYS A 4 -14.64 26.92 -13.74
N THR A 5 -15.13 26.50 -14.90
CA THR A 5 -14.74 25.25 -15.54
C THR A 5 -13.34 25.42 -16.11
N SER A 6 -12.51 24.39 -15.97
CA SER A 6 -11.08 24.38 -16.29
C SER A 6 -10.72 24.51 -17.78
N LYS A 7 -11.62 25.06 -18.61
CA LYS A 7 -11.46 25.12 -20.07
C LYS A 7 -10.81 26.41 -20.58
N ASP A 8 -10.67 27.43 -19.73
CA ASP A 8 -10.20 28.77 -20.15
C ASP A 8 -8.82 29.17 -19.58
N ASP A 9 -8.00 28.21 -19.16
CA ASP A 9 -6.65 28.49 -18.65
C ASP A 9 -5.61 28.21 -19.74
N PRO A 10 -5.05 29.25 -20.41
CA PRO A 10 -4.19 29.09 -21.60
C PRO A 10 -2.88 28.34 -21.31
N LEU A 11 -2.54 28.16 -20.03
CA LEU A 11 -1.34 27.47 -19.56
C LEU A 11 -1.61 26.05 -19.01
N ASN A 12 -2.88 25.61 -18.93
CA ASN A 12 -3.26 24.26 -18.49
C ASN A 12 -2.68 23.83 -17.12
N LEU A 13 -2.35 24.80 -16.25
CA LEU A 13 -1.63 24.62 -14.98
C LEU A 13 -2.44 23.85 -13.93
N GLY A 14 -3.77 23.84 -14.03
CA GLY A 14 -4.66 23.06 -13.15
C GLY A 14 -4.44 21.54 -13.22
N ASN A 15 -3.89 21.01 -14.32
CA ASN A 15 -3.53 19.60 -14.45
C ASN A 15 -2.15 19.28 -13.87
N VAL A 16 -1.26 20.27 -13.83
CA VAL A 16 0.12 20.13 -13.36
C VAL A 16 0.15 19.90 -11.85
N SER A 17 -0.61 20.70 -11.07
CA SER A 17 -0.72 20.53 -9.62
C SER A 17 -1.31 19.17 -9.21
N LYS A 18 -2.33 18.68 -9.94
CA LYS A 18 -2.90 17.33 -9.74
C LYS A 18 -1.86 16.24 -10.00
N ARG A 19 -1.07 16.37 -11.07
CA ARG A 19 0.01 15.41 -11.40
C ARG A 19 1.10 15.39 -10.32
N PHE A 20 1.52 16.55 -9.83
CA PHE A 20 2.50 16.66 -8.75
C PHE A 20 2.00 16.02 -7.44
N ASN A 21 0.75 16.31 -7.05
CA ASN A 21 0.15 15.73 -5.86
C ASN A 21 0.02 14.20 -5.96
N LEU A 22 -0.37 13.69 -7.13
CA LEU A 22 -0.47 12.25 -7.36
C LEU A 22 0.91 11.57 -7.30
N SER A 23 1.93 12.18 -7.90
CA SER A 23 3.30 11.68 -7.87
C SER A 23 3.86 11.66 -6.45
N SER A 24 3.67 12.76 -5.70
CA SER A 24 4.07 12.86 -4.29
C SER A 24 3.38 11.80 -3.42
N ASN A 25 2.07 11.60 -3.58
CA ASN A 25 1.33 10.59 -2.83
C ASN A 25 1.79 9.17 -3.17
N ARG A 26 2.10 8.88 -4.44
CA ARG A 26 2.69 7.59 -4.85
C ARG A 26 4.07 7.39 -4.23
N ALA A 27 4.92 8.42 -4.24
CA ALA A 27 6.23 8.36 -3.62
C ALA A 27 6.13 8.08 -2.11
N LYS A 28 5.25 8.78 -1.38
CA LYS A 28 4.96 8.50 0.03
C LYS A 28 4.51 7.06 0.26
N GLY A 29 3.61 6.57 -0.57
CA GLY A 29 3.14 5.18 -0.52
C GLY A 29 4.28 4.18 -0.74
N ASN A 30 5.17 4.44 -1.70
CA ASN A 30 6.33 3.58 -1.95
C ASN A 30 7.31 3.59 -0.77
N ILE A 31 7.63 4.75 -0.22
CA ILE A 31 8.51 4.87 0.95
C ILE A 31 7.96 4.07 2.14
N ALA A 32 6.65 4.14 2.39
CA ALA A 32 6.01 3.36 3.45
C ALA A 32 6.12 1.84 3.20
N LYS A 33 5.96 1.40 1.94
CA LYS A 33 6.12 -0.01 1.55
C LYS A 33 7.57 -0.48 1.71
N ASP A 34 8.53 0.35 1.32
CA ASP A 34 9.96 0.04 1.44
C ASP A 34 10.37 -0.06 2.92
N ARG A 35 9.88 0.86 3.75
CA ARG A 35 10.07 0.80 5.20
C ARG A 35 9.47 -0.48 5.79
N PHE A 36 8.24 -0.82 5.41
CA PHE A 36 7.60 -2.06 5.86
C PHE A 36 8.41 -3.29 5.48
N ALA A 37 8.83 -3.39 4.21
CA ALA A 37 9.63 -4.50 3.75
C ALA A 37 10.95 -4.61 4.53
N PHE A 38 11.64 -3.48 4.74
CA PHE A 38 12.84 -3.42 5.56
C PHE A 38 12.60 -3.91 6.99
N ASP A 39 11.54 -3.42 7.65
CA ASP A 39 11.19 -3.84 9.01
C ASP A 39 10.93 -5.35 9.09
N GLN A 40 10.25 -5.94 8.11
CA GLN A 40 10.01 -7.38 8.06
C GLN A 40 11.30 -8.18 7.83
N THR A 41 12.17 -7.71 6.94
CA THR A 41 13.47 -8.34 6.70
C THR A 41 14.38 -8.29 7.93
N MET A 42 14.40 -7.16 8.65
CA MET A 42 15.13 -7.02 9.91
C MET A 42 14.64 -7.97 11.01
N GLN A 43 13.36 -8.34 10.97
CA GLN A 43 12.78 -9.37 11.86
C GLN A 43 13.05 -10.81 11.38
N GLY A 44 13.79 -10.99 10.28
CA GLY A 44 14.07 -12.30 9.70
C GLY A 44 12.88 -12.94 8.99
N HIS A 45 11.82 -12.18 8.70
CA HIS A 45 10.66 -12.71 7.99
C HIS A 45 10.91 -12.77 6.47
N ASP A 46 10.28 -13.74 5.82
CA ASP A 46 10.14 -13.79 4.36
C ASP A 46 9.07 -12.78 3.93
N CYS A 47 9.49 -11.68 3.31
CA CYS A 47 8.58 -10.64 2.84
C CYS A 47 8.58 -10.62 1.30
N GLN A 48 7.46 -11.04 0.71
CA GLN A 48 7.32 -11.14 -0.74
C GLN A 48 6.30 -10.12 -1.25
N LYS A 49 6.72 -9.29 -2.19
CA LYS A 49 5.82 -8.32 -2.83
C LYS A 49 4.83 -9.04 -3.74
N ILE A 50 3.55 -8.72 -3.60
CA ILE A 50 2.48 -9.24 -4.46
C ILE A 50 1.85 -8.11 -5.28
N ARG A 51 1.24 -8.47 -6.41
CA ARG A 51 0.68 -7.50 -7.36
C ARG A 51 -0.84 -7.32 -7.24
N GLN A 52 -1.55 -8.30 -6.66
CA GLN A 52 -3.01 -8.30 -6.59
C GLN A 52 -3.49 -8.35 -5.15
N ASP A 53 -4.44 -7.46 -4.87
CA ASP A 53 -5.26 -7.41 -3.65
C ASP A 53 -4.50 -7.36 -2.31
N GLY A 54 -3.23 -6.98 -2.34
CA GLY A 54 -2.36 -6.78 -1.20
C GLY A 54 -1.03 -6.19 -1.68
N ASP A 55 -0.19 -5.76 -0.75
CA ASP A 55 1.16 -5.29 -1.09
C ASP A 55 2.21 -6.37 -0.87
N PHE A 56 2.09 -7.11 0.23
CA PHE A 56 3.05 -8.14 0.62
C PHE A 56 2.38 -9.39 1.15
N VAL A 57 3.04 -10.52 1.00
CA VAL A 57 2.80 -11.73 1.80
C VAL A 57 4.02 -11.92 2.68
N VAL A 58 3.79 -12.02 3.98
CA VAL A 58 4.84 -12.16 4.99
C VAL A 58 4.68 -13.50 5.69
N GLN A 59 5.78 -14.23 5.81
CA GLN A 59 5.85 -15.48 6.55
C GLN A 59 7.06 -15.44 7.49
N LYS A 60 6.87 -15.89 8.74
CA LYS A 60 7.98 -15.96 9.70
C LYS A 60 8.97 -17.03 9.28
N ARG A 61 10.22 -16.86 9.66
CA ARG A 61 11.24 -17.91 9.57
C ARG A 61 11.79 -18.22 10.95
N ASP A 62 12.25 -19.46 11.13
CA ASP A 62 13.05 -19.85 12.30
C ASP A 62 14.51 -19.38 12.13
N PHE A 63 15.32 -19.66 13.15
CA PHE A 63 16.76 -19.36 13.14
C PHE A 63 17.54 -20.06 12.03
N PHE A 64 17.01 -21.15 11.47
CA PHE A 64 17.61 -21.91 10.38
C PHE A 64 17.09 -21.47 9.00
N GLY A 65 16.21 -20.47 8.95
CA GLY A 65 15.61 -19.94 7.73
C GLY A 65 14.41 -20.72 7.20
N ASN A 66 13.93 -21.73 7.92
CA ASN A 66 12.73 -22.48 7.54
C ASN A 66 11.48 -21.64 7.77
N LYS A 67 10.48 -21.79 6.90
CA LYS A 67 9.21 -21.07 6.99
C LYS A 67 8.37 -21.61 8.15
N VAL A 68 7.97 -20.74 9.07
CA VAL A 68 7.18 -21.09 10.26
C VAL A 68 5.87 -20.30 10.29
N GLY A 69 4.79 -20.99 10.64
CA GLY A 69 3.45 -20.40 10.72
C GLY A 69 2.83 -20.14 9.35
N GLN A 70 1.62 -19.58 9.39
CA GLN A 70 0.83 -19.32 8.20
C GLN A 70 1.23 -18.00 7.54
N PRO A 71 1.34 -17.94 6.21
CA PRO A 71 1.59 -16.70 5.50
C PRO A 71 0.43 -15.71 5.73
N THR A 72 0.78 -14.45 5.96
CA THR A 72 -0.17 -13.37 6.20
C THR A 72 0.00 -12.31 5.13
N THR A 73 -1.11 -11.93 4.49
CA THR A 73 -1.14 -10.82 3.53
C THR A 73 -1.15 -9.50 4.28
N TYR A 74 -0.30 -8.57 3.86
CA TYR A 74 -0.22 -7.21 4.40
C TYR A 74 -0.55 -6.19 3.31
N GLU A 75 -1.38 -5.22 3.68
CA GLU A 75 -1.68 -4.03 2.89
C GLU A 75 -1.14 -2.81 3.64
N VAL A 76 -0.32 -2.00 2.95
CA VAL A 76 0.34 -0.84 3.54
C VAL A 76 -0.35 0.42 3.05
N LYS A 77 -0.94 1.18 3.99
CA LYS A 77 -1.59 2.47 3.71
C LYS A 77 -0.88 3.60 4.44
N THR A 78 -0.76 4.75 3.79
CA THR A 78 -0.29 5.98 4.43
C THR A 78 -1.49 6.76 4.98
N GLY A 79 -1.50 7.09 6.26
CA GLY A 79 -2.57 7.84 6.90
C GLY A 79 -3.95 7.15 6.84
N LYS A 80 -4.99 7.94 6.55
CA LYS A 80 -6.40 7.49 6.53
C LYS A 80 -6.88 6.97 5.17
N THR A 81 -5.97 6.64 4.26
CA THR A 81 -6.37 6.11 2.94
C THR A 81 -7.21 4.85 3.10
N GLN A 82 -8.35 4.83 2.40
CA GLN A 82 -9.28 3.70 2.41
C GLN A 82 -8.76 2.56 1.53
N LEU A 83 -9.31 1.37 1.75
CA LEU A 83 -9.06 0.22 0.89
C LEU A 83 -9.82 0.39 -0.43
N THR A 84 -9.31 -0.22 -1.49
CA THR A 84 -10.09 -0.39 -2.71
C THR A 84 -11.09 -1.54 -2.53
N GLU A 85 -12.15 -1.59 -3.33
CA GLU A 85 -13.16 -2.66 -3.26
C GLU A 85 -12.56 -4.07 -3.37
N ALA A 86 -11.56 -4.25 -4.23
CA ALA A 86 -10.86 -5.52 -4.40
C ALA A 86 -10.06 -5.91 -3.13
N GLN A 87 -9.39 -4.94 -2.50
CA GLN A 87 -8.68 -5.14 -1.23
C GLN A 87 -9.65 -5.45 -0.09
N GLU A 88 -10.80 -4.77 -0.04
CA GLU A 88 -11.83 -5.08 0.95
C GLU A 88 -12.39 -6.48 0.77
N LYS A 89 -12.70 -6.88 -0.48
CA LYS A 89 -13.17 -8.23 -0.80
C LYS A 89 -12.15 -9.27 -0.34
N ARG A 90 -10.86 -9.03 -0.60
CA ARG A 90 -9.78 -9.92 -0.18
C ARG A 90 -9.62 -9.98 1.33
N HIS A 91 -9.71 -8.84 2.01
CA HIS A 91 -9.69 -8.76 3.47
C HIS A 91 -10.86 -9.55 4.10
N ARG A 92 -12.07 -9.44 3.53
CA ARG A 92 -13.23 -10.23 3.96
C ARG A 92 -13.02 -11.73 3.70
N GLN A 93 -12.46 -12.10 2.56
CA GLN A 93 -12.24 -13.50 2.17
C GLN A 93 -11.17 -14.20 3.03
N LEU A 94 -10.07 -13.51 3.33
CA LEU A 94 -8.96 -14.07 4.12
C LEU A 94 -9.18 -13.97 5.62
N GLY A 95 -9.98 -12.98 6.06
CA GLY A 95 -10.25 -12.66 7.45
C GLY A 95 -9.08 -11.94 8.12
N ARG A 96 -9.35 -11.38 9.31
CA ARG A 96 -8.40 -10.56 10.09
C ARG A 96 -7.09 -11.27 10.45
N ASN A 97 -7.10 -12.60 10.52
CA ASN A 97 -5.93 -13.39 10.90
C ASN A 97 -4.90 -13.49 9.78
N ARG A 98 -5.35 -13.48 8.51
CA ARG A 98 -4.51 -13.70 7.33
C ARG A 98 -4.41 -12.48 6.42
N TYR A 99 -5.15 -11.42 6.72
CA TYR A 99 -5.05 -10.14 6.02
C TYR A 99 -4.96 -9.02 7.04
N LYS A 100 -3.84 -8.31 7.04
CA LYS A 100 -3.56 -7.22 7.96
C LYS A 100 -3.33 -5.93 7.20
N ILE A 101 -3.81 -4.84 7.79
CA ILE A 101 -3.65 -3.49 7.25
C ILE A 101 -2.71 -2.76 8.19
N VAL A 102 -1.59 -2.29 7.66
CA VAL A 102 -0.62 -1.49 8.41
C VAL A 102 -0.71 -0.06 7.93
N ARG A 103 -0.78 0.87 8.89
CA ARG A 103 -0.89 2.30 8.62
C ARG A 103 0.37 3.01 9.09
N TYR A 104 1.02 3.71 8.18
CA TYR A 104 2.16 4.60 8.43
C TYR A 104 1.73 6.06 8.39
#